data_AF-A0A3D6C8R4-F1
#
_entry.id   AF-A0A3D6C8R4-F1
#
_cell.length_a   1.000
_cell.length_b   1.000
_cell.length_c   1.000
_cell.angle_alpha   90.00
_cell.angle_beta   90.00
_cell.angle_gamma   90.00
#
_symmetry.space_group_name_H-M   'P 1'
#
loop_
_entity.id
_entity.type
_entity.pdbx_description
1 polymer ?
#
loop_
_entity_poly.entity_id
_entity_poly.type
_entity_poly.pdbx_seq_one_letter_code
_entity_poly.pdbx_strand_id
1 'polypeptide(L)'
;MNDTNWQGPWDCAELASWLVYQTSGLLYGTRTREDNRFADAFTGYWAAQAQWDNATVDVEDAAQILGAFILRKPRPGKRGHIVISHGEGGTLEAHSRKRGVVLESLAGRCFDFGILVPGIAYAGVTRVCEELEMLRDAS
;
A
#
# COMPACT_ATOMS: atom_id res chain seq x y z
N MET A 1 -1.40 -10.56 -12.42
CA MET A 1 -2.02 -11.40 -11.39
C MET A 1 -3.20 -12.04 -12.05
N ASN A 2 -3.03 -13.23 -12.59
CA ASN A 2 -4.13 -13.94 -13.23
C ASN A 2 -4.05 -15.43 -12.92
N ASP A 3 -4.59 -15.79 -11.76
CA ASP A 3 -4.99 -17.17 -11.47
C ASP A 3 -6.52 -17.19 -11.38
N THR A 4 -7.17 -17.63 -12.46
CA THR A 4 -8.63 -17.75 -12.55
C THR A 4 -9.19 -18.95 -11.77
N ASN A 5 -8.33 -19.76 -11.15
CA ASN A 5 -8.69 -20.98 -10.40
C ASN A 5 -8.37 -20.92 -8.90
N TRP A 6 -7.96 -19.76 -8.36
CA TRP A 6 -7.54 -19.65 -6.97
C TRP A 6 -8.71 -19.59 -5.97
N GLN A 7 -8.84 -20.63 -5.14
CA GLN A 7 -9.97 -20.85 -4.20
C GLN A 7 -9.70 -20.37 -2.74
N GLY A 8 -8.83 -19.35 -2.59
CA GLY A 8 -8.69 -18.49 -1.40
C GLY A 8 -7.65 -18.89 -0.33
N PRO A 9 -7.33 -18.02 0.65
CA PRO A 9 -7.55 -16.56 0.72
C PRO A 9 -6.32 -15.77 0.27
N TRP A 10 -6.54 -14.53 -0.14
CA TRP A 10 -5.50 -13.52 -0.27
C TRP A 10 -4.67 -13.41 1.00
N ASP A 11 -3.34 -13.41 0.89
CA ASP A 11 -2.52 -12.79 1.92
C ASP A 11 -2.58 -11.26 1.82
N CYS A 12 -2.20 -10.55 2.88
CA CYS A 12 -2.31 -9.08 2.93
C CYS A 12 -1.51 -8.37 1.82
N ALA A 13 -0.36 -8.92 1.42
CA ALA A 13 0.48 -8.32 0.39
C ALA A 13 -0.07 -8.61 -1.01
N GLU A 14 -0.63 -9.80 -1.24
CA GLU A 14 -1.31 -10.14 -2.48
C GLU A 14 -2.52 -9.24 -2.71
N LEU A 15 -3.36 -9.02 -1.69
CA LEU A 15 -4.52 -8.14 -1.81
C LEU A 15 -4.09 -6.72 -2.18
N ALA A 16 -3.10 -6.19 -1.48
CA ALA A 16 -2.58 -4.85 -1.74
C ALA A 16 -2.05 -4.71 -3.17
N SER A 17 -1.24 -5.66 -3.61
CA SER A 17 -0.62 -5.64 -4.95
C SER A 17 -1.65 -5.81 -6.07
N TRP A 18 -2.69 -6.63 -5.84
CA TRP A 18 -3.79 -6.76 -6.79
C TRP A 18 -4.63 -5.50 -6.88
N LEU A 19 -4.94 -4.85 -5.75
CA LEU A 19 -5.64 -3.57 -5.78
C LEU A 19 -4.86 -2.52 -6.57
N VAL A 20 -3.53 -2.44 -6.40
CA VAL A 20 -2.68 -1.58 -7.23
C VAL A 20 -2.79 -1.94 -8.71
N TYR A 21 -2.67 -3.22 -9.05
CA TYR A 21 -2.75 -3.68 -10.42
C TYR A 21 -4.11 -3.38 -11.07
N GLN A 22 -5.22 -3.58 -10.34
CA GLN A 22 -6.56 -3.25 -10.83
C GLN A 22 -6.74 -1.74 -11.03
N THR A 23 -6.12 -0.92 -10.17
CA THR A 23 -6.29 0.54 -10.20
C THR A 23 -5.41 1.20 -11.27
N SER A 24 -4.21 0.66 -11.53
CA SER A 24 -3.17 1.36 -12.31
C SER A 24 -2.51 0.52 -13.39
N GLY A 25 -2.72 -0.81 -13.42
CA GLY A 25 -1.97 -1.73 -14.26
C GLY A 25 -0.54 -2.01 -13.78
N LEU A 26 -0.09 -1.40 -12.69
CA LEU A 26 1.27 -1.56 -12.17
C LEU A 26 1.41 -2.83 -11.33
N LEU A 27 2.56 -3.50 -11.45
CA LEU A 27 2.99 -4.55 -10.53
C LEU A 27 3.87 -3.92 -9.45
N TYR A 28 3.29 -3.72 -8.27
CA TYR A 28 3.93 -3.04 -7.15
C TYR A 28 4.02 -3.97 -5.93
N GLY A 29 5.18 -3.97 -5.29
CA GLY A 29 5.45 -4.80 -4.11
C GLY A 29 5.52 -6.30 -4.41
N THR A 30 5.92 -6.64 -5.65
CA THR A 30 6.08 -8.00 -6.15
C THR A 30 7.53 -8.31 -6.50
N ARG A 31 7.91 -9.60 -6.50
CA ARG A 31 9.27 -10.05 -6.83
C ARG A 31 9.69 -9.68 -8.25
N THR A 32 8.79 -9.89 -9.21
CA THR A 32 8.94 -9.45 -10.60
C THR A 32 7.90 -8.38 -10.91
N ARG A 33 8.30 -7.42 -11.74
CA ARG A 33 7.49 -6.26 -12.14
C ARG A 33 7.10 -6.30 -13.62
N GLU A 34 7.53 -7.32 -14.34
CA GLU A 34 7.43 -7.40 -15.81
C GLU A 34 6.31 -8.35 -16.27
N ASP A 35 6.10 -9.45 -15.54
CA ASP A 35 5.08 -10.44 -15.88
C ASP A 35 4.16 -10.72 -14.69
N ASN A 36 2.88 -10.42 -14.92
CA ASN A 36 1.85 -10.49 -13.92
C ASN A 36 1.54 -11.94 -13.48
N ARG A 37 1.95 -12.95 -14.25
CA ARG A 37 1.76 -14.39 -13.97
C ARG A 37 2.74 -14.93 -12.95
N PHE A 38 3.89 -14.29 -12.81
CA PHE A 38 4.95 -14.68 -11.88
C PHE A 38 5.10 -13.69 -10.72
N ALA A 39 4.18 -12.73 -10.60
CA ALA A 39 4.20 -11.68 -9.60
C ALA A 39 3.84 -12.23 -8.21
N ASP A 40 4.88 -12.53 -7.42
CA ASP A 40 4.79 -12.96 -6.01
C ASP A 40 4.88 -11.74 -5.09
N ALA A 41 3.82 -11.48 -4.32
CA ALA A 41 3.71 -10.29 -3.47
C ALA A 41 4.24 -10.55 -2.05
N PHE A 42 5.02 -9.62 -1.52
CA PHE A 42 5.55 -9.73 -0.16
C PHE A 42 5.77 -8.36 0.45
N THR A 43 5.49 -8.23 1.75
CA THR A 43 5.68 -6.95 2.47
C THR A 43 7.15 -6.47 2.45
N GLY A 44 8.13 -7.35 2.32
CA GLY A 44 9.52 -6.95 2.10
C GLY A 44 9.76 -6.32 0.72
N TYR A 45 9.10 -6.81 -0.33
CA TYR A 45 9.18 -6.22 -1.67
C TYR A 45 8.45 -4.88 -1.73
N TRP A 46 7.30 -4.76 -1.06
CA TRP A 46 6.61 -3.49 -0.86
C TRP A 46 7.49 -2.45 -0.18
N ALA A 47 8.14 -2.82 0.92
CA ALA A 47 9.02 -1.92 1.65
C ALA A 47 10.20 -1.45 0.79
N ALA A 48 10.88 -2.38 0.11
CA ALA A 48 12.01 -2.06 -0.75
C ALA A 48 11.61 -1.17 -1.93
N GLN A 49 10.47 -1.45 -2.56
CA GLN A 49 9.98 -0.67 -3.69
C GLN A 49 9.54 0.73 -3.27
N ALA A 50 8.79 0.87 -2.16
CA ALA A 50 8.39 2.19 -1.66
C ALA A 50 9.57 3.08 -1.29
N GLN A 51 10.65 2.50 -0.77
CA GLN A 51 11.89 3.22 -0.51
C GLN A 51 12.59 3.64 -1.82
N TRP A 52 12.68 2.73 -2.79
CA TRP A 52 13.29 3.03 -4.09
C TRP A 52 12.56 4.15 -4.82
N ASP A 53 11.22 4.14 -4.76
CA ASP A 53 10.36 5.09 -5.46
C ASP A 53 10.13 6.40 -4.67
N ASN A 54 10.75 6.55 -3.49
CA ASN A 54 10.53 7.66 -2.54
C ASN A 54 9.02 7.91 -2.26
N ALA A 55 8.28 6.81 -2.07
CA ALA A 55 6.82 6.78 -1.98
C ALA A 55 6.30 6.66 -0.54
N THR A 56 7.18 6.78 0.46
CA THR A 56 6.84 6.61 1.88
C THR A 56 6.32 7.91 2.50
N VAL A 57 5.32 7.80 3.36
CA VAL A 57 4.78 8.90 4.19
C VAL A 57 4.63 8.44 5.64
N ASP A 58 4.33 9.36 6.55
CA ASP A 58 4.06 9.02 7.95
C ASP A 58 2.79 8.17 8.09
N VAL A 59 2.74 7.34 9.12
CA VAL A 59 1.59 6.43 9.36
C VAL A 59 0.32 7.24 9.62
N GLU A 60 0.46 8.32 10.39
CA GLU A 60 -0.62 9.23 10.77
C GLU A 60 -1.22 9.90 9.54
N ASP A 61 -0.39 10.34 8.59
CA ASP A 61 -0.85 10.95 7.34
C ASP A 61 -1.56 9.91 6.46
N ALA A 62 -0.96 8.74 6.26
CA ALA A 62 -1.59 7.66 5.49
C ALA A 62 -2.91 7.18 6.11
N ALA A 63 -3.05 7.23 7.44
CA ALA A 63 -4.28 6.87 8.15
C ALA A 63 -5.47 7.79 7.80
N GLN A 64 -5.21 8.99 7.28
CA GLN A 64 -6.24 9.93 6.84
C GLN A 64 -6.52 9.86 5.33
N ILE A 65 -5.62 9.26 4.55
CA ILE A 65 -5.73 9.22 3.09
C ILE A 65 -6.44 7.94 2.66
N LEU A 66 -7.65 8.07 2.10
CA LEU A 66 -8.40 6.93 1.57
C LEU A 66 -7.59 6.18 0.50
N GLY A 67 -7.41 4.89 0.70
CA GLY A 67 -6.67 4.01 -0.22
C GLY A 67 -5.15 4.00 -0.02
N ALA A 68 -4.58 4.85 0.84
CA ALA A 68 -3.15 4.77 1.17
C ALA A 68 -2.82 3.41 1.79
N PHE A 69 -1.62 2.90 1.53
CA PHE A 69 -1.18 1.64 2.11
C PHE A 69 -0.38 1.92 3.38
N ILE A 70 -0.51 1.08 4.41
CA ILE A 70 0.22 1.25 5.67
C ILE A 70 0.92 -0.07 5.99
N LEU A 71 2.23 -0.01 6.19
CA LEU A 71 3.09 -1.18 6.18
C LEU A 71 3.90 -1.31 7.47
N ARG A 72 3.91 -2.53 8.00
CA ARG A 72 4.92 -3.04 8.93
C ARG A 72 5.84 -4.00 8.17
N LYS A 73 7.13 -3.70 8.19
CA LYS A 73 8.17 -4.53 7.59
C LYS A 73 8.23 -5.92 8.25
N PRO A 74 8.54 -6.97 7.48
CA PRO A 74 8.92 -8.24 8.07
C PRO A 74 10.19 -8.07 8.92
N ARG A 75 10.27 -8.79 10.04
CA ARG A 75 11.43 -8.83 10.94
C ARG A 75 11.80 -10.29 11.22
N PRO A 76 13.01 -10.61 11.70
CA PRO A 76 13.34 -11.98 12.07
C PRO A 76 12.29 -12.58 13.02
N GLY A 77 11.68 -13.70 12.63
CA GLY A 77 10.62 -14.37 13.40
C GLY A 77 9.25 -13.66 13.42
N LYS A 78 9.06 -12.53 12.73
CA LYS A 78 7.79 -11.80 12.65
C LYS A 78 7.42 -11.47 11.21
N ARG A 79 6.27 -11.96 10.77
CA ARG A 79 5.71 -11.61 9.45
C ARG A 79 5.42 -10.11 9.39
N GLY A 80 5.69 -9.52 8.22
CA GLY A 80 5.23 -8.17 7.92
C GLY A 80 3.72 -8.11 7.78
N HIS A 81 3.19 -6.91 7.73
CA HIS A 81 1.75 -6.68 7.56
C HIS A 81 1.53 -5.42 6.73
N ILE A 82 0.58 -5.46 5.81
CA ILE A 82 0.18 -4.29 5.02
C ILE A 82 -1.34 -4.19 5.01
N VAL A 83 -1.84 -2.97 5.16
CA VAL A 83 -3.27 -2.66 5.18
C VAL A 83 -3.56 -1.50 4.26
N ILE A 84 -4.82 -1.35 3.88
CA ILE A 84 -5.30 -0.20 3.11
C ILE A 84 -6.06 0.71 4.07
N SER A 85 -5.75 2.00 4.05
CA SER A 85 -6.47 3.01 4.83
C SER A 85 -7.89 3.19 4.30
N HIS A 86 -8.86 3.14 5.19
CA HIS A 86 -10.26 3.50 4.94
C HIS A 86 -10.59 4.90 5.48
N GLY A 87 -9.57 5.72 5.78
CA GLY A 87 -9.72 7.04 6.39
C GLY A 87 -9.99 6.95 7.90
N GLU A 88 -9.77 8.07 8.59
CA GLU A 88 -10.03 8.23 10.03
C GLU A 88 -9.39 7.13 10.92
N GLY A 89 -8.27 6.56 10.49
CA GLY A 89 -7.58 5.46 11.19
C GLY A 89 -8.24 4.08 11.06
N GLY A 90 -9.27 3.94 10.23
CA GLY A 90 -9.85 2.67 9.82
C GLY A 90 -9.01 1.98 8.74
N THR A 91 -9.09 0.65 8.66
CA THR A 91 -8.32 -0.15 7.70
C THR A 91 -9.16 -1.20 7.02
N LEU A 92 -8.89 -1.45 5.74
CA LEU A 92 -9.32 -2.62 4.99
C LEU A 92 -8.14 -3.59 4.84
N GLU A 93 -8.33 -4.86 5.23
CA GLU A 93 -7.25 -5.86 5.18
C GLU A 93 -7.74 -7.29 4.91
N ALA A 94 -6.91 -8.08 4.22
CA ALA A 94 -7.11 -9.52 4.12
C ALA A 94 -6.71 -10.17 5.45
N HIS A 95 -7.67 -10.79 6.14
CA HIS A 95 -7.44 -11.27 7.49
C HIS A 95 -7.22 -12.79 7.57
N SER A 96 -8.03 -13.61 6.90
CA SER A 96 -7.88 -15.09 6.89
C SER A 96 -8.88 -15.75 5.95
N ARG A 97 -8.72 -17.05 5.70
CA ARG A 97 -9.69 -17.87 4.94
C ARG A 97 -11.11 -17.83 5.53
N LYS A 98 -11.22 -17.71 6.85
CA LYS A 98 -12.51 -17.70 7.56
C LYS A 98 -13.16 -16.31 7.58
N ARG A 99 -12.37 -15.25 7.66
CA ARG A 99 -12.86 -13.87 7.81
C ARG A 99 -12.89 -13.08 6.49
N GLY A 100 -12.14 -13.50 5.47
CA GLY A 100 -12.03 -12.78 4.20
C GLY A 100 -11.36 -11.41 4.37
N VAL A 101 -11.86 -10.44 3.61
CA VAL A 101 -11.51 -9.02 3.74
C VAL A 101 -12.38 -8.40 4.82
N VAL A 102 -11.76 -7.67 5.75
CA VAL A 102 -12.44 -7.07 6.91
C VAL A 102 -12.09 -5.60 7.05
N LEU A 103 -12.96 -4.88 7.76
CA LEU A 103 -12.66 -3.56 8.32
C LEU A 103 -12.16 -3.72 9.76
N GLU A 104 -11.04 -3.08 10.07
CA GLU A 104 -10.41 -3.06 11.39
C GLU A 104 -9.89 -1.62 11.66
N SER A 105 -9.14 -1.42 12.75
CA SER A 105 -8.53 -0.13 13.10
C SER A 105 -7.01 -0.23 13.20
N LEU A 106 -6.31 0.90 13.02
CA LEU A 106 -4.89 1.04 13.37
C LEU A 106 -4.63 1.12 14.88
N ALA A 107 -5.64 1.41 15.70
CA ALA A 107 -5.48 1.65 17.12
C ALA A 107 -4.77 0.49 17.84
N GLY A 108 -3.73 0.81 18.61
CA GLY A 108 -2.94 -0.17 19.37
C GLY A 108 -2.04 -1.08 18.53
N ARG A 109 -1.86 -0.79 17.23
CA ARG A 109 -1.02 -1.58 16.31
C ARG A 109 0.20 -0.78 15.89
N CYS A 110 1.35 -1.45 15.80
CA CYS A 110 2.58 -0.84 15.29
C CYS A 110 2.71 -1.08 13.77
N PHE A 111 2.87 0.01 13.03
CA PHE A 111 3.28 0.06 11.63
C PHE A 111 4.55 0.91 11.51
N ASP A 112 5.32 0.70 10.44
CA ASP A 112 6.60 1.40 10.26
C ASP A 112 6.44 2.67 9.40
N PHE A 113 5.58 2.66 8.35
CA PHE A 113 5.30 3.82 7.49
C PHE A 113 4.05 3.61 6.62
N GLY A 114 3.52 4.72 6.09
CA GLY A 114 2.55 4.74 5.00
C GLY A 114 3.20 4.76 3.61
N ILE A 115 2.42 4.42 2.57
CA ILE A 115 2.88 4.36 1.18
C ILE A 115 1.78 4.92 0.27
N LEU A 116 2.17 5.87 -0.58
CA LEU A 116 1.37 6.39 -1.69
C LEU A 116 1.98 5.92 -3.00
N VAL A 117 1.36 4.94 -3.64
CA VAL A 117 1.93 4.31 -4.84
C VAL A 117 1.99 5.31 -5.99
N PRO A 118 3.16 5.56 -6.60
CA PRO A 118 3.28 6.47 -7.73
C PRO A 118 2.37 6.05 -8.89
N GLY A 119 1.74 7.03 -9.54
CA GLY A 119 0.78 6.79 -10.62
C GLY A 119 -0.66 6.50 -10.16
N ILE A 120 -0.93 6.42 -8.85
CA ILE A 120 -2.29 6.42 -8.30
C ILE A 120 -2.66 7.81 -7.79
N ALA A 121 -3.86 8.27 -8.14
CA ALA A 121 -4.42 9.51 -7.60
C ALA A 121 -5.15 9.22 -6.28
N TYR A 122 -4.80 9.93 -5.22
CA TYR A 122 -5.42 9.82 -3.91
C TYR A 122 -6.22 11.09 -3.60
N ALA A 123 -7.49 10.92 -3.23
CA ALA A 123 -8.30 12.05 -2.78
C ALA A 123 -7.79 12.56 -1.42
N GLY A 124 -7.76 13.89 -1.24
CA GLY A 124 -7.30 14.51 0.00
C GLY A 124 -5.79 14.79 0.09
N VAL A 125 -5.00 14.34 -0.90
CA VAL A 125 -3.60 14.77 -1.05
C VAL A 125 -3.60 16.07 -1.86
N THR A 126 -3.59 17.21 -1.18
CA THR A 126 -3.29 18.49 -1.85
C THR A 126 -1.81 18.47 -2.21
N ARG A 127 -1.46 18.34 -3.50
CA ARG A 127 -0.07 18.55 -3.94
C ARG A 127 0.25 20.02 -3.75
N VAL A 128 0.88 20.37 -2.64
CA VAL A 128 1.50 21.68 -2.46
C VAL A 128 2.92 21.64 -3.04
N CYS A 129 3.08 21.32 -4.33
CA CYS A 129 4.42 21.17 -4.93
C CYS A 129 4.62 21.82 -6.30
N GLU A 130 3.73 22.69 -6.81
CA GLU A 130 4.08 23.50 -8.00
C GLU A 130 3.78 25.00 -7.82
N GLU A 131 2.76 25.40 -7.04
CA GLU A 131 2.46 26.83 -6.85
C GLU A 131 3.46 27.58 -5.95
N LEU A 132 4.12 26.90 -5.00
CA LEU A 132 5.04 27.58 -4.06
C LEU A 132 6.45 27.83 -4.64
N GLU A 133 6.88 27.05 -5.64
CA GLU A 133 8.13 27.32 -6.36
C GLU A 133 7.95 28.50 -7.33
N MET A 134 6.81 28.56 -8.03
CA MET A 134 6.47 29.69 -8.89
C MET A 134 6.35 31.04 -8.14
N LEU A 135 5.95 31.02 -6.86
CA LEU A 135 5.87 32.21 -6.02
C LEU A 135 7.22 32.68 -5.46
N ARG A 136 8.25 31.83 -5.48
CA ARG A 136 9.61 32.18 -5.02
C ARG A 136 10.46 32.82 -6.12
N ASP A 137 10.21 32.49 -7.38
CA ASP A 137 10.91 33.06 -8.53
C ASP A 137 10.28 34.38 -9.02
N ALA A 138 9.16 34.80 -8.41
CA ALA A 138 8.44 36.04 -8.72
C ALA A 138 8.72 37.19 -7.73
N SER A 139 9.66 37.01 -6.79
CA SER A 139 10.03 38.00 -5.75
C SER A 139 11.48 38.44 -5.83
#